data_AF-A0A6B3H4S1-F1
#
_entry.id   AF-A0A6B3H4S1-F1
#
_cell.length_a   1.000
_cell.length_b   1.000
_cell.length_c   1.000
_cell.angle_alpha   90.00
_cell.angle_beta   90.00
_cell.angle_gamma   90.00
#
_symmetry.space_group_name_H-M   'P 1'
#
loop_
_entity.id
_entity.type
_entity.pdbx_description
1 polymer ?
#
loop_
_entity_poly.entity_id
_entity_poly.type
_entity_poly.pdbx_seq_one_letter_code
_entity_poly.pdbx_strand_id
1 'polypeptide(L)'
;LRVSDWTATRDTLHMWTQIVGKIRMAHAPLVNHWWQVTLYVSPRGLTTSTIPYRSGAFEIEFDFVGHRLEVRSSDGGVRGFPLRPMAVAEFYAQVLHTLDELGIEA
;
A
#
# COMPACT_ATOMS: atom_id res chain seq x y z
N LEU A 1 -14.27 -5.82 -18.62
CA LEU A 1 -13.25 -6.90 -18.73
C LEU A 1 -13.76 -8.12 -17.98
N ARG A 2 -13.71 -9.32 -18.54
CA ARG A 2 -14.03 -10.53 -17.76
C ARG A 2 -12.86 -10.83 -16.85
N VAL A 3 -13.12 -11.35 -15.64
CA VAL A 3 -12.04 -11.68 -14.67
C VAL A 3 -11.03 -12.65 -15.25
N SER A 4 -11.49 -13.59 -16.10
CA SER A 4 -10.65 -14.55 -16.81
C SER A 4 -9.53 -13.90 -17.62
N ASP A 5 -9.78 -12.71 -18.19
CA ASP A 5 -8.93 -12.10 -19.20
C ASP A 5 -7.67 -11.46 -18.59
N TRP A 6 -7.62 -11.29 -17.26
CA TRP A 6 -6.52 -10.63 -16.55
C TRP A 6 -6.12 -11.39 -15.27
N THR A 7 -6.31 -12.71 -15.26
CA THR A 7 -6.05 -13.58 -14.10
C THR A 7 -4.66 -13.38 -13.51
N ALA A 8 -3.62 -13.33 -14.35
CA ALA A 8 -2.24 -13.12 -13.87
C ALA A 8 -2.08 -11.76 -13.15
N THR A 9 -2.65 -10.69 -13.70
CA THR A 9 -2.64 -9.36 -13.08
C THR A 9 -3.42 -9.33 -11.78
N ARG A 10 -4.60 -9.98 -11.73
CA ARG A 10 -5.41 -10.12 -10.52
C ARG A 10 -4.62 -10.79 -9.41
N ASP A 11 -3.97 -11.92 -9.72
CA ASP A 11 -3.26 -12.72 -8.72
C ASP A 11 -2.05 -11.96 -8.17
N THR A 12 -1.28 -11.29 -9.03
CA THR A 12 -0.18 -10.42 -8.59
C THR A 12 -0.69 -9.24 -7.75
N LEU A 13 -1.71 -8.52 -8.22
CA LEU A 13 -2.27 -7.38 -7.50
C LEU A 13 -2.84 -7.81 -6.15
N HIS A 14 -3.50 -8.96 -6.07
CA HIS A 14 -4.01 -9.51 -4.82
C HIS A 14 -2.88 -9.69 -3.80
N MET A 15 -1.76 -10.29 -4.18
CA MET A 15 -0.61 -10.45 -3.31
C MET A 15 0.00 -9.10 -2.89
N TRP A 16 0.05 -8.12 -3.79
CA TRP A 16 0.51 -6.77 -3.45
C TRP A 16 -0.40 -6.08 -2.43
N THR A 17 -1.72 -6.20 -2.58
CA THR A 17 -2.68 -5.64 -1.61
C THR A 17 -2.55 -6.31 -0.24
N GLN A 18 -2.22 -7.60 -0.18
CA GLN A 18 -1.95 -8.28 1.09
C GLN A 18 -0.71 -7.73 1.80
N ILE A 19 0.36 -7.39 1.06
CA ILE A 19 1.57 -6.78 1.63
C ILE A 19 1.22 -5.42 2.28
N VAL A 20 0.54 -4.55 1.55
CA VAL A 20 0.12 -3.23 2.06
C VAL A 20 -0.86 -3.37 3.22
N GLY A 21 -1.78 -4.32 3.15
CA GLY A 21 -2.70 -4.63 4.24
C GLY A 21 -1.97 -5.07 5.53
N LYS A 22 -0.90 -5.86 5.42
CA LYS A 22 -0.09 -6.26 6.59
C LYS A 22 0.63 -5.09 7.23
N ILE A 23 1.13 -4.13 6.45
CA ILE A 23 1.72 -2.90 6.99
C ILE A 23 0.67 -2.09 7.76
N ARG A 24 -0.52 -1.90 7.18
CA ARG A 24 -1.64 -1.26 7.91
C ARG A 24 -1.99 -2.01 9.19
N MET A 25 -2.02 -3.33 9.15
CA MET A 25 -2.29 -4.19 10.30
C MET A 25 -1.25 -4.01 11.43
N ALA A 26 0.03 -3.83 11.09
CA ALA A 26 1.11 -3.69 12.06
C ALA A 26 1.05 -2.35 12.84
N HIS A 27 0.56 -1.28 12.20
CA HIS A 27 0.59 0.07 12.78
C HIS A 27 -0.77 0.62 13.23
N ALA A 28 -1.88 0.14 12.66
CA ALA A 28 -3.20 0.63 13.04
C ALA A 28 -3.67 0.00 14.37
N PRO A 29 -4.28 0.78 15.28
CA PRO A 29 -4.91 0.23 16.48
C PRO A 29 -5.91 -0.88 16.14
N LEU A 30 -5.88 -1.98 16.90
CA LEU A 30 -6.82 -3.08 16.68
C LEU A 30 -8.27 -2.60 16.85
N VAL A 31 -9.06 -2.78 15.80
CA VAL A 31 -10.52 -2.58 15.81
C VAL A 31 -11.19 -3.95 15.66
N ASN A 32 -12.42 -4.06 16.15
CA ASN A 32 -13.17 -5.31 16.11
C ASN A 32 -13.10 -5.98 14.73
N HIS A 33 -12.85 -7.29 14.72
CA HIS A 33 -12.71 -8.10 13.51
C HIS A 33 -11.74 -7.56 12.44
N TRP A 34 -10.64 -6.91 12.84
CA TRP A 34 -9.63 -6.37 11.92
C TRP A 34 -10.18 -5.35 10.91
N TRP A 35 -11.30 -4.68 11.23
CA TRP A 35 -11.93 -3.70 10.33
C TRP A 35 -10.99 -2.54 9.95
N GLN A 36 -9.97 -2.29 10.77
CA GLN A 36 -8.93 -1.31 10.48
C GLN A 36 -7.98 -1.72 9.35
N VAL A 37 -8.05 -2.93 8.79
CA VAL A 37 -7.05 -3.42 7.81
C VAL A 37 -7.54 -3.31 6.36
N THR A 38 -8.75 -2.81 6.15
CA THR A 38 -9.34 -2.65 4.81
C THR A 38 -8.51 -1.74 3.89
N LEU A 39 -8.70 -1.84 2.57
CA LEU A 39 -8.24 -0.78 1.65
C LEU A 39 -9.49 -0.03 1.19
N TYR A 40 -9.43 1.30 1.24
CA TYR A 40 -10.52 2.16 0.80
C TYR A 40 -10.33 2.55 -0.66
N VAL A 41 -11.43 2.68 -1.38
CA VAL A 41 -11.42 3.15 -2.76
C VAL A 41 -11.23 4.67 -2.76
N SER A 42 -10.25 5.15 -3.53
CA SER A 42 -10.07 6.56 -3.87
C SER A 42 -10.37 6.78 -5.36
N PRO A 43 -10.50 8.03 -5.83
CA PRO A 43 -10.59 8.30 -7.27
C PRO A 43 -9.39 7.83 -8.10
N ARG A 44 -8.25 7.54 -7.45
CA ARG A 44 -7.01 7.08 -8.11
C ARG A 44 -6.79 5.57 -8.01
N GLY A 45 -7.37 4.91 -7.00
CA GLY A 45 -7.25 3.47 -6.82
C GLY A 45 -7.61 3.01 -5.41
N LEU A 46 -6.65 2.49 -4.67
CA LEU A 46 -6.84 1.93 -3.32
C LEU A 46 -5.89 2.56 -2.32
N THR A 47 -6.39 3.07 -1.21
CA THR A 47 -5.61 3.68 -0.13
C THR A 47 -5.81 2.97 1.19
N THR A 48 -4.79 2.95 2.02
CA THR A 48 -4.91 2.55 3.44
C THR A 48 -5.69 3.56 4.26
N SER A 49 -5.95 4.77 3.75
CA SER A 49 -6.24 5.94 4.60
C SER A 49 -5.10 6.20 5.60
N THR A 50 -5.32 7.15 6.50
CA THR A 50 -4.37 7.55 7.53
C THR A 50 -4.06 6.38 8.49
N ILE A 51 -2.78 6.05 8.60
CA ILE A 51 -2.19 5.11 9.54
C ILE A 51 -1.40 5.92 10.58
N PRO A 52 -1.77 5.90 11.87
CA PRO A 52 -0.99 6.53 12.92
C PRO A 52 0.42 5.92 13.03
N TYR A 53 1.45 6.74 13.18
CA TYR A 53 2.83 6.28 13.35
C TYR A 53 3.64 7.26 14.22
N ARG A 54 4.08 6.79 15.40
CA ARG A 54 4.81 7.59 16.39
C ARG A 54 4.08 8.92 16.69
N SER A 55 4.71 10.07 16.43
CA SER A 55 4.13 11.40 16.62
C SER A 55 3.40 11.96 15.39
N GLY A 56 3.21 11.15 14.35
CA GLY A 56 2.59 11.55 13.09
C GLY A 56 1.73 10.45 12.50
N ALA A 57 1.58 10.46 11.18
CA ALA A 57 0.85 9.47 10.43
C ALA A 57 1.38 9.35 9.00
N PHE A 58 1.04 8.25 8.34
CA PHE A 58 1.29 8.07 6.92
C PHE A 58 0.11 7.37 6.24
N GLU A 59 0.10 7.36 4.92
CA GLU A 59 -0.79 6.54 4.12
C GLU A 59 -0.01 5.87 2.98
N ILE A 60 -0.54 4.76 2.47
CA ILE A 60 -0.07 4.09 1.27
C ILE A 60 -1.22 4.05 0.27
N GLU A 61 -0.99 4.54 -0.94
CA GLU A 61 -1.97 4.54 -2.03
C GLU A 61 -1.42 3.79 -3.25
N PHE A 62 -2.19 2.81 -3.72
CA PHE A 62 -2.09 2.31 -5.07
C PHE A 62 -2.77 3.30 -6.02
N ASP A 63 -1.98 4.15 -6.65
CA ASP A 63 -2.41 5.04 -7.71
C ASP A 63 -2.41 4.29 -9.04
N PHE A 64 -3.55 3.69 -9.39
CA PHE A 64 -3.71 2.94 -10.62
C PHE A 64 -3.80 3.84 -11.86
N VAL A 65 -4.13 5.12 -11.69
CA VAL A 65 -4.18 6.10 -12.79
C VAL A 65 -2.78 6.57 -13.15
N GLY A 66 -1.96 6.87 -12.14
CA GLY A 66 -0.56 7.27 -12.28
C GLY A 66 0.41 6.09 -12.44
N HIS A 67 -0.06 4.85 -12.29
CA HIS A 67 0.74 3.63 -12.26
C HIS A 67 1.87 3.69 -11.21
N ARG A 68 1.55 4.10 -9.98
CA ARG A 68 2.52 4.24 -8.88
C ARG A 68 1.97 3.72 -7.56
N LEU A 69 2.85 3.19 -6.72
CA LEU A 69 2.58 3.10 -5.29
C LEU A 69 3.17 4.34 -4.64
N GLU A 70 2.37 5.06 -3.87
CA GLU A 70 2.81 6.27 -3.18
C GLU A 70 2.65 6.10 -1.67
N VAL A 71 3.67 6.52 -0.92
CA VAL A 71 3.62 6.66 0.53
C VAL A 71 3.73 8.14 0.85
N ARG A 72 2.75 8.65 1.61
CA ARG A 72 2.71 10.06 2.03
C ARG A 72 2.73 10.11 3.54
N SER A 73 3.63 10.90 4.11
CA SER A 73 3.78 11.15 5.53
C SER A 73 3.19 12.51 5.92
N SER A 74 2.69 12.62 7.14
CA SER A 74 2.08 13.84 7.68
C SER A 74 3.06 15.01 7.82
N ASP A 75 4.36 14.75 7.77
CA ASP A 75 5.43 15.75 7.76
C ASP A 75 5.77 16.28 6.35
N GLY A 76 5.00 15.89 5.34
CA GLY A 76 5.20 16.29 3.94
C GLY A 76 6.11 15.37 3.14
N GLY A 77 6.66 14.32 3.76
CA GLY A 77 7.43 13.29 3.06
C GLY A 77 6.57 12.54 2.03
N VAL A 78 7.07 12.45 0.79
CA VAL A 78 6.44 11.65 -0.27
C VAL A 78 7.50 10.80 -0.95
N ARG A 79 7.28 9.49 -0.99
CA ARG A 79 8.10 8.52 -1.73
C ARG A 79 7.19 7.54 -2.46
N GLY A 80 7.76 6.81 -3.42
CA GLY A 80 6.99 5.85 -4.19
C GLY A 80 7.73 5.37 -5.43
N PHE A 81 7.16 4.35 -6.05
CA PHE A 81 7.76 3.67 -7.19
C PHE A 81 6.71 3.28 -8.23
N PRO A 82 7.10 3.09 -9.50
CA PRO A 82 6.17 2.71 -10.55
C PRO A 82 5.62 1.29 -10.37
N LEU A 83 4.31 1.14 -10.51
CA LEU A 83 3.62 -0.14 -10.61
C LEU A 83 3.78 -0.68 -12.05
N ARG A 84 4.76 -1.56 -12.22
CA ARG A 84 5.06 -2.26 -13.47
C ARG A 84 5.14 -3.77 -13.20
N PRO A 85 5.07 -4.64 -14.22
CA PRO A 85 5.26 -6.07 -14.03
C PRO A 85 6.57 -6.35 -13.29
N MET A 86 6.47 -6.96 -12.12
CA MET A 86 7.61 -7.35 -11.26
C MET A 86 7.23 -8.54 -10.39
N ALA A 87 8.23 -9.24 -9.87
CA ALA A 87 7.99 -10.30 -8.91
C ALA A 87 7.39 -9.75 -7.61
N VAL A 88 6.57 -10.55 -6.92
CA VAL A 88 6.00 -10.17 -5.61
C VAL A 88 7.11 -9.86 -4.59
N ALA A 89 8.22 -10.58 -4.64
CA ALA A 89 9.39 -10.33 -3.78
C ALA A 89 10.07 -8.98 -4.07
N GLU A 90 10.11 -8.57 -5.35
CA GLU A 90 10.65 -7.26 -5.74
C GLU A 90 9.73 -6.14 -5.25
N PHE A 91 8.41 -6.29 -5.43
CA PHE A 91 7.42 -5.34 -4.89
C PHE A 91 7.56 -5.21 -3.37
N TYR A 92 7.66 -6.32 -2.64
CA TYR A 92 7.88 -6.34 -1.20
C TYR A 92 9.13 -5.54 -0.80
N ALA A 93 10.27 -5.81 -1.45
CA ALA A 93 11.51 -5.09 -1.17
C ALA A 93 11.39 -3.58 -1.45
N GLN A 94 10.73 -3.19 -2.55
CA GLN A 94 10.51 -1.78 -2.87
C GLN A 94 9.60 -1.08 -1.86
N VAL A 95 8.56 -1.75 -1.36
CA VAL A 95 7.70 -1.20 -0.29
C VAL A 95 8.50 -0.95 0.97
N LEU A 96 9.27 -1.92 1.44
CA LEU A 96 10.09 -1.75 2.64
C LEU A 96 11.11 -0.63 2.49
N HIS A 97 11.78 -0.57 1.34
CA HIS A 97 12.73 0.49 1.05
C HIS A 97 12.06 1.88 1.04
N THR A 98 10.89 2.00 0.43
CA THR A 98 10.12 3.26 0.38
C THR A 98 9.70 3.74 1.77
N LEU A 99 9.33 2.82 2.65
CA LEU A 99 9.01 3.13 4.05
C LEU A 99 10.25 3.57 4.82
N ASP A 100 11.37 2.87 4.65
CA ASP A 100 12.66 3.21 5.26
C ASP A 100 13.17 4.60 4.83
N GLU A 101 13.03 4.97 3.55
CA GLU A 101 13.35 6.32 3.04
C GLU A 101 12.54 7.44 3.71
N LEU A 102 11.37 7.10 4.27
CA LEU A 102 10.51 8.01 5.05
C LEU A 102 10.69 7.84 6.56
N GLY A 103 11.62 7.00 7.01
CA GLY A 103 11.86 6.72 8.44
C GLY A 103 10.72 5.92 9.10
N ILE A 104 9.93 5.18 8.31
CA ILE A 104 8.84 4.33 8.77
C ILE A 104 9.35 2.88 8.83
N GLU A 105 9.43 2.35 10.04
CA GLU A 105 9.72 0.95 10.31
C GLU A 105 8.51 0.08 9.96
N ALA A 106 8.72 -0.98 9.18
CA ALA A 106 7.68 -1.87 8.62
C ALA A 106 7.36 -3.10 9.49
#